data_AF-A0A840S062-F1
#
_entry.id   AF-A0A840S062-F1
#
_cell.length_a   1.000
_cell.length_b   1.000
_cell.length_c   1.000
_cell.angle_alpha   90.00
_cell.angle_beta   90.00
_cell.angle_gamma   90.00
#
_symmetry.space_group_name_H-M   'P 1'
#
loop_
_entity.id
_entity.type
_entity.pdbx_description
1 polymer ?
#
loop_
_entity_poly.entity_id
_entity_poly.type
_entity_poly.pdbx_seq_one_letter_code
_entity_poly.pdbx_strand_id
1 'polypeptide(L)'
;MTTPPYPETGLVFPSDAQGQRSSTAAGARIVAAALRALNLGRLAQAAEAERHWRRRYPDYFRALVEGGLARPDLALASASAGLQAAWQTLRWQSRAGAEQGLVQALERPEGESLSTLTLRGAGAPSPQPWHVPYQGRHLQGDALLEQLLRWVEAGVIEPSAARALGRCVRHPEWFDLSDRHLALLGAASEAGPLRWLARWRANLYAVDVDRADVWSRISDLVLVGNATLHLPLRASGHTVDWMAAAGVDLLREAPRVAQWLRGFGRPMDLAALGYLDGERHVRLSLAMDMVASQLLSAQPASSLAYLATPTDVYAVPEEAALAAQAAYGQRPLLSRGLQSPLRLAAGERFFHANVGQLLAGPQGRRYGVADSLILEQGPNYALAKRLQQWRALWARSHGHRVSLNVAPSTTTGSVVKNPALAAGFAGASAFGIEVFQPETTNALMAALWVHDLRTDRAPSDPQIALAHPYELIMDQACHGGLWRSAYRPRSALPFAAALGWVRERVGR
;
A
#
# COMPACT_ATOMS: atom_id res chain seq x y z
N MET A 1 -22.88 -7.15 -33.20
CA MET A 1 -23.68 -7.68 -32.09
C MET A 1 -22.90 -7.48 -30.81
N THR A 2 -23.22 -6.44 -30.06
CA THR A 2 -22.66 -6.16 -28.74
C THR A 2 -23.27 -7.14 -27.75
N THR A 3 -22.47 -8.02 -27.18
CA THR A 3 -22.83 -8.79 -26.00
C THR A 3 -23.40 -7.82 -24.96
N PRO A 4 -24.61 -8.04 -24.40
CA PRO A 4 -25.09 -7.18 -23.33
C PRO A 4 -24.07 -7.24 -22.18
N PRO A 5 -23.71 -6.11 -21.54
CA PRO A 5 -22.83 -6.17 -20.38
C PRO A 5 -23.53 -7.02 -19.33
N TYR A 6 -22.89 -8.14 -18.94
CA TYR A 6 -23.30 -8.88 -17.76
C TYR A 6 -23.41 -7.86 -16.61
N PRO A 7 -24.51 -7.85 -15.83
CA PRO A 7 -24.59 -6.97 -14.68
C PRO A 7 -23.41 -7.25 -13.76
N GLU A 8 -22.64 -6.21 -13.42
CA GLU A 8 -21.51 -6.33 -12.51
C GLU A 8 -22.05 -6.78 -11.14
N THR A 9 -21.83 -8.03 -10.76
CA THR A 9 -22.13 -8.50 -9.40
C THR A 9 -21.01 -8.07 -8.45
N GLY A 10 -21.36 -7.81 -7.19
CA GLY A 10 -20.42 -7.42 -6.14
C GLY A 10 -20.29 -5.93 -5.94
N LEU A 11 -19.10 -5.48 -5.55
CA LEU A 11 -18.84 -4.09 -5.19
C LEU A 11 -18.78 -3.21 -6.43
N VAL A 12 -19.60 -2.16 -6.50
CA VAL A 12 -19.74 -1.27 -7.66
C VAL A 12 -19.76 0.21 -7.24
N PHE A 13 -19.36 1.09 -8.16
CA PHE A 13 -19.63 2.53 -8.05
C PHE A 13 -21.13 2.80 -8.24
N PRO A 14 -21.73 3.82 -7.61
CA PRO A 14 -23.15 4.08 -7.77
C PRO A 14 -23.49 4.44 -9.22
N SER A 15 -24.65 3.98 -9.70
CA SER A 15 -25.20 4.39 -10.99
C SER A 15 -25.89 5.75 -10.89
N ASP A 16 -25.76 6.58 -11.93
CA ASP A 16 -26.58 7.78 -12.09
C ASP A 16 -27.99 7.43 -12.64
N ALA A 17 -28.81 8.45 -12.89
CA ALA A 17 -30.17 8.29 -13.42
C ALA A 17 -30.19 7.67 -14.83
N GLN A 18 -29.06 7.69 -15.54
CA GLN A 18 -28.87 7.09 -16.86
C GLN A 18 -28.18 5.72 -16.79
N GLY A 19 -27.98 5.17 -15.59
CA GLY A 19 -27.34 3.88 -15.37
C GLY A 19 -25.81 3.89 -15.52
N GLN A 20 -25.18 5.06 -15.70
CA GLN A 20 -23.73 5.17 -15.84
C GLN A 20 -23.04 5.22 -14.48
N ARG A 21 -21.88 4.56 -14.36
CA ARG A 21 -21.08 4.53 -13.12
C ARG A 21 -19.81 5.36 -13.30
N SER A 22 -19.57 6.32 -12.40
CA SER A 22 -18.43 7.25 -12.47
C SER A 22 -17.52 7.15 -11.25
N SER A 23 -16.32 6.57 -11.45
CA SER A 23 -15.28 6.56 -10.42
C SER A 23 -14.72 7.95 -10.10
N THR A 24 -14.73 8.88 -11.07
CA THR A 24 -14.32 10.27 -10.87
C THR A 24 -15.25 10.97 -9.90
N ALA A 25 -16.57 10.92 -10.13
CA ALA A 25 -17.54 11.60 -9.28
C ALA A 25 -17.54 11.02 -7.86
N ALA A 26 -17.45 9.69 -7.74
CA ALA A 26 -17.31 9.03 -6.45
C ALA A 26 -16.02 9.43 -5.73
N GLY A 27 -14.88 9.42 -6.43
CA GLY A 27 -13.59 9.79 -5.85
C GLY A 27 -13.53 11.25 -5.39
N ALA A 28 -14.08 12.17 -6.19
CA ALA A 28 -14.19 13.58 -5.82
C ALA A 28 -15.03 13.78 -4.55
N ARG A 29 -16.18 13.11 -4.45
CA ARG A 29 -17.05 13.14 -3.26
C ARG A 29 -16.35 12.61 -2.00
N ILE A 30 -15.63 11.50 -2.13
CA ILE A 30 -14.89 10.88 -1.01
C ILE A 30 -13.78 11.82 -0.52
N VAL A 31 -12.99 12.38 -1.43
CA VAL A 31 -11.93 13.35 -1.10
C VAL A 31 -12.53 14.63 -0.48
N ALA A 32 -13.65 15.11 -1.02
CA ALA A 32 -14.33 16.29 -0.50
C ALA A 32 -14.82 16.08 0.95
N ALA A 33 -15.37 14.90 1.28
CA ALA A 33 -15.77 14.58 2.66
C ALA A 33 -14.57 14.67 3.63
N ALA A 34 -13.43 14.10 3.26
CA ALA A 34 -12.21 14.19 4.05
C ALA A 34 -11.67 15.63 4.18
N LEU A 35 -11.76 16.44 3.11
CA LEU A 35 -11.37 17.86 3.14
C LEU A 35 -12.29 18.70 4.06
N ARG A 36 -13.61 18.44 4.07
CA ARG A 36 -14.54 19.15 4.97
C ARG A 36 -14.19 18.93 6.43
N ALA A 37 -13.82 17.70 6.80
CA ALA A 37 -13.40 17.37 8.16
C ALA A 37 -12.10 18.09 8.60
N LEU A 38 -11.31 18.61 7.66
CA LEU A 38 -10.14 19.47 7.93
C LEU A 38 -10.50 20.97 7.98
N ASN A 39 -11.78 21.32 8.00
CA ASN A 39 -12.27 22.70 7.83
C ASN A 39 -11.89 23.35 6.49
N LEU A 40 -11.59 22.55 5.46
CA LEU A 40 -11.25 23.01 4.11
C LEU A 40 -12.47 23.04 3.18
N GLY A 41 -13.59 23.58 3.66
CA GLY A 41 -14.89 23.53 2.97
C GLY A 41 -14.88 24.09 1.54
N ARG A 42 -14.13 25.17 1.30
CA ARG A 42 -13.98 25.76 -0.05
C ARG A 42 -13.26 24.79 -1.01
N LEU A 43 -12.20 24.12 -0.55
CA LEU A 43 -11.48 23.12 -1.36
C LEU A 43 -12.32 21.86 -1.57
N ALA A 44 -13.13 21.48 -0.58
CA ALA A 44 -14.08 20.37 -0.74
C ALA A 44 -15.11 20.65 -1.85
N GLN A 45 -15.71 21.85 -1.88
CA GLN A 45 -16.62 22.27 -2.94
C GLN A 45 -15.91 22.31 -4.31
N ALA A 46 -14.67 22.81 -4.35
CA ALA A 46 -13.87 22.82 -5.57
C ALA A 46 -13.57 21.39 -6.09
N ALA A 47 -13.25 20.45 -5.20
CA ALA A 47 -13.02 19.06 -5.56
C ALA A 47 -14.26 18.41 -6.20
N GLU A 48 -15.47 18.67 -5.66
CA GLU A 48 -16.72 18.15 -6.23
C GLU A 48 -17.08 18.76 -7.58
N ALA A 49 -16.76 20.03 -7.78
CA ALA A 49 -17.01 20.75 -9.03
C ALA A 49 -15.88 20.58 -10.08
N GLU A 50 -14.82 19.82 -9.77
CA GLU A 50 -13.62 19.73 -10.58
C GLU A 50 -13.86 19.00 -11.91
N ARG A 51 -13.83 19.75 -13.01
CA ARG A 51 -14.02 19.22 -14.36
C ARG A 51 -12.78 18.49 -14.89
N HIS A 52 -11.58 18.80 -14.37
CA HIS A 52 -10.31 18.24 -14.83
C HIS A 52 -9.66 17.35 -13.76
N TRP A 53 -10.47 16.47 -13.14
CA TRP A 53 -10.07 15.65 -12.00
C TRP A 53 -8.73 14.92 -12.19
N ARG A 54 -8.53 14.25 -13.33
CA ARG A 54 -7.27 13.52 -13.63
C ARG A 54 -6.02 14.39 -13.58
N ARG A 55 -6.15 15.71 -13.78
CA ARG A 55 -5.03 16.67 -13.72
C ARG A 55 -4.92 17.35 -12.36
N ARG A 56 -6.04 17.64 -11.70
CA ARG A 56 -6.11 18.48 -10.49
C ARG A 56 -6.16 17.69 -9.18
N TYR A 57 -6.42 16.38 -9.22
CA TYR A 57 -6.42 15.54 -8.01
C TYR A 57 -5.18 15.68 -7.11
N PRO A 58 -3.93 15.87 -7.61
CA PRO A 58 -2.78 15.97 -6.73
C PRO A 58 -2.86 17.15 -5.76
N ASP A 59 -3.50 18.25 -6.16
CA ASP A 59 -3.67 19.44 -5.32
C ASP A 59 -4.56 19.13 -4.11
N TYR A 60 -5.65 18.40 -4.32
CA TYR A 60 -6.58 17.99 -3.26
C TYR A 60 -5.96 16.96 -2.31
N PHE A 61 -5.20 16.00 -2.84
CA PHE A 61 -4.47 15.02 -2.03
C PHE A 61 -3.37 15.66 -1.19
N ARG A 62 -2.69 16.68 -1.75
CA ARG A 62 -1.74 17.48 -0.99
C ARG A 62 -2.42 18.24 0.15
N ALA A 63 -3.56 18.87 -0.13
CA ALA A 63 -4.33 19.58 0.88
C ALA A 63 -4.85 18.67 2.01
N LEU A 64 -5.17 17.40 1.72
CA LEU A 64 -5.53 16.43 2.76
C LEU A 64 -4.41 16.21 3.78
N VAL A 65 -3.16 16.15 3.32
CA VAL A 65 -2.00 15.96 4.19
C VAL A 65 -1.64 17.26 4.91
N GLU A 66 -1.49 18.36 4.17
CA GLU A 66 -1.13 19.66 4.74
C GLU A 66 -2.15 20.15 5.77
N GLY A 67 -3.44 19.99 5.49
CA GLY A 67 -4.52 20.41 6.38
C GLY A 67 -4.58 19.62 7.70
N GLY A 68 -4.03 18.40 7.73
CA GLY A 68 -4.01 17.57 8.94
C GLY A 68 -2.84 17.85 9.89
N LEU A 69 -1.73 18.39 9.39
CA LEU A 69 -0.45 18.43 10.13
C LEU A 69 -0.48 19.20 11.45
N ALA A 70 -1.20 20.32 11.49
CA ALA A 70 -1.27 21.16 12.69
C ALA A 70 -2.14 20.55 13.80
N ARG A 71 -3.07 19.65 13.45
CA ARG A 71 -4.15 19.19 14.32
C ARG A 71 -4.36 17.68 14.18
N PRO A 72 -3.72 16.86 15.04
CA PRO A 72 -3.86 15.41 15.07
C PRO A 72 -5.31 14.90 15.05
N ASP A 73 -6.19 15.58 15.79
CA ASP A 73 -7.60 15.27 15.88
C ASP A 73 -8.32 15.46 14.53
N LEU A 74 -8.00 16.52 13.79
CA LEU A 74 -8.55 16.76 12.46
C LEU A 74 -7.99 15.78 11.43
N ALA A 75 -6.72 15.38 11.53
CA ALA A 75 -6.15 14.34 10.66
C ALA A 75 -6.89 13.00 10.81
N LEU A 76 -7.22 12.60 12.04
CA LEU A 76 -8.02 11.40 12.31
C LEU A 76 -9.47 11.56 11.86
N ALA A 77 -10.09 12.72 12.12
CA ALA A 77 -11.45 13.02 11.66
C ALA A 77 -11.54 12.98 10.13
N SER A 78 -10.53 13.49 9.42
CA SER A 78 -10.42 13.44 7.96
C SER A 78 -10.33 12.01 7.43
N ALA A 79 -9.49 11.17 8.06
CA ALA A 79 -9.38 9.76 7.70
C ALA A 79 -10.71 9.02 7.89
N SER A 80 -11.37 9.25 9.04
CA SER A 80 -12.68 8.67 9.35
C SER A 80 -13.77 9.12 8.36
N ALA A 81 -13.86 10.42 8.08
CA ALA A 81 -14.83 10.98 7.15
C ALA A 81 -14.63 10.47 5.71
N GLY A 82 -13.38 10.35 5.26
CA GLY A 82 -13.05 9.78 3.96
C GLY A 82 -13.45 8.31 3.82
N LEU A 83 -13.15 7.48 4.83
CA LEU A 83 -13.58 6.08 4.87
C LEU A 83 -15.10 5.96 4.89
N GLN A 84 -15.77 6.70 5.77
CA GLN A 84 -17.22 6.67 5.88
C GLN A 84 -17.89 7.07 4.56
N ALA A 85 -17.39 8.12 3.91
CA ALA A 85 -17.88 8.54 2.60
C ALA A 85 -17.68 7.47 1.53
N ALA A 86 -16.57 6.71 1.57
CA ALA A 86 -16.34 5.60 0.65
C ALA A 86 -17.35 4.47 0.87
N TRP A 87 -17.59 4.09 2.13
CA TRP A 87 -18.59 3.07 2.51
C TRP A 87 -20.02 3.46 2.14
N GLN A 88 -20.35 4.74 2.20
CA GLN A 88 -21.67 5.27 1.85
C GLN A 88 -21.83 5.47 0.33
N THR A 89 -20.74 5.72 -0.38
CA THR A 89 -20.78 6.01 -1.83
C THR A 89 -20.85 4.75 -2.66
N LEU A 90 -20.01 3.74 -2.38
CA LEU A 90 -20.02 2.49 -3.13
C LEU A 90 -21.19 1.61 -2.69
N ARG A 91 -21.66 0.77 -3.62
CA ARG A 91 -22.82 -0.11 -3.44
C ARG A 91 -22.42 -1.55 -3.67
N TRP A 92 -23.20 -2.47 -3.13
CA TRP A 92 -23.08 -3.90 -3.42
C TRP A 92 -24.24 -4.33 -4.31
N GLN A 93 -23.92 -4.79 -5.52
CA GLN A 93 -24.89 -5.36 -6.46
C GLN A 93 -25.02 -6.87 -6.21
N SER A 94 -26.17 -7.28 -5.70
CA SER A 94 -26.52 -8.69 -5.46
C SER A 94 -26.51 -9.52 -6.75
N ARG A 95 -26.48 -10.86 -6.62
CA ARG A 95 -26.66 -11.78 -7.76
C ARG A 95 -28.03 -11.64 -8.42
N ALA A 96 -29.03 -11.19 -7.66
CA ALA A 96 -30.37 -10.86 -8.17
C ALA A 96 -30.44 -9.49 -8.87
N GLY A 97 -29.35 -8.72 -8.91
CA GLY A 97 -29.24 -7.43 -9.57
C GLY A 97 -29.62 -6.22 -8.71
N ALA A 98 -30.18 -6.41 -7.52
CA ALA A 98 -30.52 -5.34 -6.58
C ALA A 98 -29.27 -4.72 -5.91
N GLU A 99 -29.24 -3.40 -5.78
CA GLU A 99 -28.15 -2.67 -5.11
C GLU A 99 -28.46 -2.38 -3.63
N GLN A 100 -27.55 -2.80 -2.76
CA GLN A 100 -27.63 -2.57 -1.31
C GLN A 100 -26.40 -1.86 -0.74
N GLY A 101 -26.50 -1.41 0.51
CA GLY A 101 -25.37 -0.84 1.24
C GLY A 101 -24.35 -1.92 1.63
N LEU A 102 -23.08 -1.52 1.81
CA LEU A 102 -22.00 -2.48 2.10
C LEU A 102 -22.17 -3.19 3.46
N VAL A 103 -22.70 -2.49 4.46
CA VAL A 103 -23.02 -3.06 5.78
C VAL A 103 -24.05 -4.19 5.63
N GLN A 104 -25.14 -3.93 4.91
CA GLN A 104 -26.19 -4.92 4.65
C GLN A 104 -25.65 -6.15 3.92
N ALA A 105 -24.76 -5.95 2.94
CA ALA A 105 -24.11 -7.06 2.22
C ALA A 105 -23.23 -7.93 3.13
N LEU A 106 -22.59 -7.35 4.15
CA LEU A 106 -21.77 -8.08 5.12
C LEU A 106 -22.62 -8.83 6.16
N GLU A 107 -23.78 -8.28 6.54
CA GLU A 107 -24.71 -8.92 7.47
C GLU A 107 -25.42 -10.13 6.85
N ARG A 108 -25.67 -10.08 5.53
CA ARG A 108 -26.34 -11.15 4.78
C ARG A 108 -25.53 -11.54 3.53
N PRO A 109 -24.39 -12.24 3.69
CA PRO A 109 -23.60 -12.72 2.56
C PRO A 109 -24.43 -13.63 1.65
N GLU A 110 -24.37 -13.40 0.35
CA GLU A 110 -25.01 -14.25 -0.65
C GLU A 110 -24.13 -15.43 -1.07
N GLY A 111 -24.77 -16.55 -1.39
CA GLY A 111 -24.10 -17.77 -1.86
C GLY A 111 -23.74 -18.75 -0.74
N GLU A 112 -23.27 -19.93 -1.13
CA GLU A 112 -22.87 -20.97 -0.18
C GLU A 112 -21.65 -20.54 0.65
N SER A 113 -21.48 -21.13 1.83
CA SER A 113 -20.27 -20.90 2.62
C SER A 113 -19.03 -21.47 1.92
N LEU A 114 -17.90 -20.79 2.05
CA LEU A 114 -16.62 -21.28 1.52
C LEU A 114 -16.15 -22.47 2.37
N SER A 115 -15.73 -23.55 1.72
CA SER A 115 -15.04 -24.66 2.41
C SER A 115 -13.54 -24.39 2.46
N THR A 116 -12.80 -25.17 3.27
CA THR A 116 -11.36 -24.94 3.49
C THR A 116 -10.55 -26.15 3.07
N LEU A 117 -9.52 -25.93 2.25
CA LEU A 117 -8.43 -26.88 2.07
C LEU A 117 -7.23 -26.44 2.91
N THR A 118 -6.55 -27.41 3.53
CA THR A 118 -5.31 -27.17 4.29
C THR A 118 -4.14 -27.88 3.63
N LEU A 119 -3.11 -27.12 3.28
CA LEU A 119 -1.82 -27.62 2.81
C LEU A 119 -0.77 -27.41 3.90
N ARG A 120 0.15 -28.37 4.05
CA ARG A 120 1.25 -28.28 5.01
C ARG A 120 2.57 -28.39 4.26
N GLY A 121 3.47 -27.46 4.51
CA GLY A 121 4.83 -27.50 3.99
C GLY A 121 5.61 -28.70 4.52
N ALA A 122 6.51 -29.23 3.70
CA ALA A 122 7.36 -30.39 4.00
C ALA A 122 8.86 -30.02 4.11
N GLY A 123 9.18 -28.73 4.11
CA GLY A 123 10.52 -28.18 4.28
C GLY A 123 11.07 -28.34 5.70
N ALA A 124 12.26 -27.79 5.92
CA ALA A 124 12.97 -27.91 7.20
C ALA A 124 12.13 -27.39 8.38
N PRO A 125 12.16 -28.06 9.55
CA PRO A 125 11.27 -27.75 10.67
C PRO A 125 11.57 -26.40 11.34
N SER A 126 12.81 -25.91 11.27
CA SER A 126 13.21 -24.60 11.79
C SER A 126 12.92 -23.47 10.81
N PRO A 127 12.60 -22.25 11.29
CA PRO A 127 12.50 -21.08 10.42
C PRO A 127 13.76 -20.88 9.58
N GLN A 128 13.62 -20.56 8.30
CA GLN A 128 14.77 -20.21 7.47
C GLN A 128 15.40 -18.89 7.94
N PRO A 129 16.74 -18.80 8.08
CA PRO A 129 17.41 -17.54 8.37
C PRO A 129 17.04 -16.46 7.36
N TRP A 130 16.65 -15.29 7.87
CA TRP A 130 16.32 -14.13 7.06
C TRP A 130 17.56 -13.57 6.37
N HIS A 131 17.42 -13.25 5.09
CA HIS A 131 18.42 -12.56 4.29
C HIS A 131 17.74 -11.63 3.28
N VAL A 132 18.48 -10.65 2.76
CA VAL A 132 17.98 -9.69 1.78
C VAL A 132 18.72 -9.88 0.46
N PRO A 133 18.07 -10.41 -0.59
CA PRO A 133 18.63 -10.42 -1.93
C PRO A 133 18.81 -8.99 -2.43
N TYR A 134 20.02 -8.59 -2.81
CA TYR A 134 20.30 -7.25 -3.32
C TYR A 134 21.53 -7.28 -4.23
N GLN A 135 21.38 -6.78 -5.46
CA GLN A 135 22.46 -6.69 -6.46
C GLN A 135 23.26 -8.00 -6.64
N GLY A 136 22.55 -9.13 -6.78
CA GLY A 136 23.15 -10.45 -6.97
C GLY A 136 23.75 -11.10 -5.72
N ARG A 137 23.62 -10.46 -4.54
CA ARG A 137 24.09 -10.97 -3.26
C ARG A 137 22.92 -11.31 -2.33
N HIS A 138 23.14 -12.23 -1.40
CA HIS A 138 22.24 -12.50 -0.28
C HIS A 138 22.84 -11.88 0.99
N LEU A 139 22.34 -10.71 1.38
CA LEU A 139 22.85 -9.97 2.53
C LEU A 139 22.27 -10.52 3.84
N GLN A 140 23.13 -10.81 4.82
CA GLN A 140 22.76 -11.31 6.15
C GLN A 140 23.79 -10.85 7.18
N GLY A 141 23.43 -10.88 8.47
CA GLY A 141 24.33 -10.48 9.57
C GLY A 141 24.94 -9.09 9.35
N ASP A 142 26.25 -8.97 9.56
CA ASP A 142 26.98 -7.70 9.46
C ASP A 142 26.90 -7.08 8.06
N ALA A 143 26.97 -7.89 7.00
CA ALA A 143 26.87 -7.38 5.63
C ALA A 143 25.50 -6.71 5.34
N LEU A 144 24.43 -7.19 5.99
CA LEU A 144 23.14 -6.53 5.93
C LEU A 144 23.13 -5.26 6.78
N LEU A 145 23.67 -5.28 7.99
CA LEU A 145 23.75 -4.09 8.85
C LEU A 145 24.52 -2.94 8.18
N GLU A 146 25.65 -3.23 7.55
CA GLU A 146 26.42 -2.26 6.76
C GLU A 146 25.60 -1.71 5.59
N GLN A 147 24.88 -2.56 4.86
CA GLN A 147 24.04 -2.11 3.75
C GLN A 147 22.89 -1.21 4.22
N LEU A 148 22.28 -1.51 5.38
CA LEU A 148 21.24 -0.67 5.97
C LEU A 148 21.77 0.73 6.28
N LEU A 149 22.99 0.83 6.83
CA LEU A 149 23.65 2.12 7.07
C LEU A 149 23.91 2.87 5.76
N ARG A 150 24.43 2.19 4.73
CA ARG A 150 24.61 2.79 3.40
C ARG A 150 23.31 3.34 2.82
N TRP A 151 22.20 2.63 2.97
CA TRP A 151 20.90 3.11 2.52
C TRP A 151 20.40 4.31 3.33
N VAL A 152 20.68 4.38 4.64
CA VAL A 152 20.36 5.57 5.45
C VAL A 152 21.20 6.77 5.00
N GLU A 153 22.50 6.60 4.82
CA GLU A 153 23.42 7.66 4.38
C GLU A 153 23.04 8.18 2.99
N ALA A 154 22.66 7.29 2.07
CA ALA A 154 22.15 7.65 0.75
C ALA A 154 20.72 8.22 0.76
N GLY A 155 20.06 8.25 1.92
CA GLY A 155 18.67 8.70 2.08
C GLY A 155 17.64 7.80 1.41
N VAL A 156 17.97 6.53 1.16
CA VAL A 156 17.09 5.53 0.53
C VAL A 156 16.01 5.03 1.47
N ILE A 157 16.35 4.87 2.75
CA ILE A 157 15.43 4.48 3.83
C ILE A 157 15.60 5.42 5.02
N GLU A 158 14.57 5.55 5.85
CA GLU A 158 14.66 6.33 7.09
C GLU A 158 15.48 5.59 8.17
N PRO A 159 16.18 6.32 9.06
CA PRO A 159 16.96 5.70 10.15
C PRO A 159 16.17 4.73 11.03
N SER A 160 14.87 4.96 11.21
CA SER A 160 13.99 4.06 11.94
C SER A 160 13.81 2.71 11.26
N ALA A 161 13.80 2.66 9.92
CA ALA A 161 13.73 1.41 9.16
C ALA A 161 14.98 0.56 9.38
N ALA A 162 16.17 1.19 9.27
CA ALA A 162 17.43 0.51 9.54
C ALA A 162 17.52 -0.02 10.98
N ARG A 163 17.05 0.74 11.97
CA ARG A 163 17.00 0.29 13.37
C ARG A 163 16.06 -0.91 13.57
N ALA A 164 14.88 -0.89 12.96
CA ALA A 164 13.91 -1.97 13.02
C ALA A 164 14.45 -3.25 12.38
N LEU A 165 14.96 -3.14 11.16
CA LEU A 165 15.59 -4.25 10.44
C LEU A 165 16.83 -4.79 11.17
N GLY A 166 17.64 -3.91 11.76
CA GLY A 166 18.76 -4.31 12.60
C GLY A 166 18.34 -5.05 13.87
N ARG A 167 17.15 -4.77 14.43
CA ARG A 167 16.59 -5.60 15.52
C ARG A 167 16.22 -6.99 15.01
N CYS A 168 15.63 -7.12 13.82
CA CYS A 168 15.37 -8.43 13.23
C CYS A 168 16.66 -9.24 13.00
N VAL A 169 17.78 -8.61 12.62
CA VAL A 169 19.08 -9.29 12.52
C VAL A 169 19.52 -9.85 13.89
N ARG A 170 19.32 -9.09 14.97
CA ARG A 170 19.71 -9.46 16.33
C ARG A 170 18.76 -10.43 17.02
N HIS A 171 17.54 -10.57 16.50
CA HIS A 171 16.48 -11.42 17.05
C HIS A 171 15.99 -12.42 16.00
N PRO A 172 16.83 -13.38 15.56
CA PRO A 172 16.43 -14.37 14.56
C PRO A 172 15.26 -15.25 15.04
N GLU A 173 15.07 -15.40 16.35
CA GLU A 173 13.95 -16.14 16.96
C GLU A 173 12.58 -15.51 16.65
N TRP A 174 12.53 -14.22 16.32
CA TRP A 174 11.27 -13.54 15.97
C TRP A 174 10.60 -14.10 14.72
N PHE A 175 11.39 -14.71 13.83
CA PHE A 175 10.92 -15.31 12.58
C PHE A 175 10.30 -16.70 12.77
N ASP A 176 10.28 -17.25 13.99
CA ASP A 176 9.35 -18.33 14.27
C ASP A 176 7.94 -17.75 14.40
N LEU A 177 7.07 -18.01 13.44
CA LEU A 177 5.68 -17.52 13.41
C LEU A 177 4.68 -18.64 13.70
N SER A 178 5.11 -19.73 14.32
CA SER A 178 4.24 -20.86 14.65
C SER A 178 3.09 -20.51 15.61
N ASP A 179 3.24 -19.44 16.40
CA ASP A 179 2.24 -18.84 17.29
C ASP A 179 1.32 -17.81 16.59
N ARG A 180 1.55 -17.51 15.30
CA ARG A 180 0.83 -16.46 14.56
C ARG A 180 -0.09 -17.02 13.49
N HIS A 181 -1.22 -16.32 13.33
CA HIS A 181 -2.27 -16.59 12.35
C HIS A 181 -2.34 -15.41 11.38
N LEU A 182 -1.72 -15.54 10.21
CA LEU A 182 -1.57 -14.44 9.25
C LEU A 182 -2.54 -14.64 8.07
N ALA A 183 -3.44 -13.68 7.88
CA ALA A 183 -4.37 -13.67 6.76
C ALA A 183 -3.86 -12.73 5.66
N LEU A 184 -3.83 -13.20 4.41
CA LEU A 184 -3.29 -12.45 3.27
C LEU A 184 -4.37 -12.23 2.22
N LEU A 185 -4.83 -10.98 2.06
CA LEU A 185 -5.74 -10.59 0.97
C LEU A 185 -4.89 -10.15 -0.23
N GLY A 186 -4.86 -10.97 -1.29
CA GLY A 186 -3.87 -10.87 -2.37
C GLY A 186 -2.57 -11.60 -2.02
N ALA A 187 -2.67 -12.85 -1.60
CA ALA A 187 -1.55 -13.66 -1.13
C ALA A 187 -0.41 -13.83 -2.15
N ALA A 188 -0.71 -13.83 -3.45
CA ALA A 188 0.26 -13.94 -4.54
C ALA A 188 0.86 -12.59 -4.99
N SER A 189 0.63 -11.51 -4.23
CA SER A 189 1.24 -10.21 -4.51
C SER A 189 2.77 -10.32 -4.59
N GLU A 190 3.36 -9.81 -5.68
CA GLU A 190 4.83 -9.88 -5.93
C GLU A 190 5.64 -9.19 -4.83
N ALA A 191 5.12 -8.09 -4.27
CA ALA A 191 5.73 -7.39 -3.15
C ALA A 191 5.28 -7.94 -1.78
N GLY A 192 4.29 -8.83 -1.76
CA GLY A 192 3.71 -9.41 -0.55
C GLY A 192 4.63 -10.46 0.08
N PRO A 193 4.50 -10.73 1.39
CA PRO A 193 5.50 -11.46 2.19
C PRO A 193 5.42 -13.00 2.09
N LEU A 194 4.51 -13.57 1.29
CA LEU A 194 4.20 -15.01 1.28
C LEU A 194 5.44 -15.90 1.16
N ARG A 195 6.38 -15.55 0.27
CA ARG A 195 7.62 -16.29 0.06
C ARG A 195 8.39 -16.53 1.37
N TRP A 196 8.45 -15.54 2.27
CA TRP A 196 9.13 -15.65 3.55
C TRP A 196 8.27 -16.32 4.61
N LEU A 197 6.99 -15.92 4.71
CA LEU A 197 6.09 -16.50 5.70
C LEU A 197 5.94 -18.02 5.53
N ALA A 198 5.97 -18.50 4.28
CA ALA A 198 5.97 -19.93 3.96
C ALA A 198 7.13 -20.71 4.60
N ARG A 199 8.22 -20.03 4.98
CA ARG A 199 9.47 -20.62 5.52
C ARG A 199 9.71 -20.28 6.99
N TRP A 200 8.74 -19.63 7.62
CA TRP A 200 8.78 -19.11 8.98
C TRP A 200 7.73 -19.77 9.88
N ARG A 201 7.31 -21.00 9.56
CA ARG A 201 6.34 -21.81 10.32
C ARG A 201 4.96 -21.16 10.53
N ALA A 202 4.62 -20.15 9.73
CA ALA A 202 3.38 -19.40 9.85
C ALA A 202 2.12 -20.25 9.66
N ASN A 203 1.03 -19.88 10.34
CA ASN A 203 -0.32 -20.35 9.99
C ASN A 203 -0.96 -19.32 9.05
N LEU A 204 -1.08 -19.65 7.77
CA LEU A 204 -1.47 -18.76 6.69
C LEU A 204 -2.93 -18.95 6.30
N TYR A 205 -3.68 -17.87 6.14
CA TYR A 205 -5.03 -17.84 5.59
C TYR A 205 -5.00 -17.04 4.28
N ALA A 206 -4.78 -17.72 3.16
CA ALA A 206 -4.57 -17.05 1.89
C ALA A 206 -5.90 -16.82 1.18
N VAL A 207 -6.10 -15.59 0.71
CA VAL A 207 -7.18 -15.19 -0.17
C VAL A 207 -6.56 -14.61 -1.43
N ASP A 208 -6.85 -15.22 -2.57
CA ASP A 208 -6.46 -14.71 -3.88
C ASP A 208 -7.49 -15.12 -4.94
N VAL A 209 -7.34 -14.55 -6.14
CA VAL A 209 -8.26 -14.75 -7.26
C VAL A 209 -8.42 -16.22 -7.63
N ASP A 210 -9.57 -16.57 -8.16
CA ASP A 210 -9.98 -17.93 -8.52
C ASP A 210 -9.31 -18.44 -9.82
N ARG A 211 -7.97 -18.41 -9.84
CA ARG A 211 -7.14 -18.81 -10.98
C ARG A 211 -6.17 -19.91 -10.61
N ALA A 212 -6.24 -21.03 -11.33
CA ALA A 212 -5.38 -22.19 -11.08
C ALA A 212 -3.88 -21.87 -11.14
N ASP A 213 -3.42 -20.98 -12.04
CA ASP A 213 -2.01 -20.59 -12.13
C ASP A 213 -1.52 -19.83 -10.89
N VAL A 214 -2.39 -19.05 -10.25
CA VAL A 214 -2.11 -18.35 -9.00
C VAL A 214 -1.97 -19.35 -7.85
N TRP A 215 -2.93 -20.26 -7.72
CA TRP A 215 -2.94 -21.27 -6.67
C TRP A 215 -1.81 -22.29 -6.80
N SER A 216 -1.42 -22.64 -8.04
CA SER A 216 -0.21 -23.43 -8.29
C SER A 216 1.01 -22.74 -7.69
N ARG A 217 1.28 -21.47 -8.03
CA ARG A 217 2.43 -20.72 -7.47
C ARG A 217 2.38 -20.60 -5.95
N ILE A 218 1.20 -20.34 -5.37
CA ILE A 218 1.03 -20.27 -3.91
C ILE A 218 1.37 -21.62 -3.27
N SER A 219 0.83 -22.70 -3.82
CA SER A 219 1.04 -24.05 -3.29
C SER A 219 2.50 -24.48 -3.40
N ASP A 220 3.18 -24.18 -4.52
CA ASP A 220 4.60 -24.49 -4.72
C ASP A 220 5.48 -23.82 -3.66
N LEU A 221 5.20 -22.56 -3.33
CA LEU A 221 5.92 -21.84 -2.27
C LEU A 221 5.70 -22.46 -0.89
N VAL A 222 4.45 -22.83 -0.57
CA VAL A 222 4.09 -23.35 0.75
C VAL A 222 4.58 -24.78 0.94
N LEU A 223 4.42 -25.66 -0.05
CA LEU A 223 4.79 -27.07 0.03
C LEU A 223 6.30 -27.26 0.22
N VAL A 224 7.12 -26.39 -0.38
CA VAL A 224 8.58 -26.37 -0.19
C VAL A 224 8.98 -25.77 1.15
N GLY A 225 8.13 -24.91 1.74
CA GLY A 225 8.34 -24.29 3.04
C GLY A 225 7.92 -25.16 4.21
N ASN A 226 7.70 -24.56 5.38
CA ASN A 226 7.29 -25.22 6.63
C ASN A 226 6.04 -24.58 7.27
N ALA A 227 5.34 -23.73 6.53
CA ALA A 227 4.08 -23.13 6.95
C ALA A 227 2.89 -24.09 6.78
N THR A 228 1.80 -23.78 7.49
CA THR A 228 0.48 -24.37 7.22
C THR A 228 -0.37 -23.34 6.48
N LEU A 229 -0.93 -23.71 5.34
CA LEU A 229 -1.78 -22.85 4.52
C LEU A 229 -3.23 -23.34 4.56
N HIS A 230 -4.14 -22.45 4.91
CA HIS A 230 -5.58 -22.58 4.73
C HIS A 230 -6.01 -21.72 3.54
N LEU A 231 -6.76 -22.32 2.61
CA LEU A 231 -7.28 -21.63 1.44
C LEU A 231 -8.77 -21.92 1.22
N PRO A 232 -9.54 -20.95 0.70
CA PRO A 232 -10.96 -21.13 0.44
C PRO A 232 -11.20 -21.93 -0.85
N LEU A 233 -12.16 -22.85 -0.79
CA LEU A 233 -12.71 -23.54 -1.96
C LEU A 233 -14.17 -23.09 -2.16
N ARG A 234 -14.51 -22.75 -3.41
CA ARG A 234 -15.87 -22.30 -3.78
C ARG A 234 -16.88 -23.44 -3.84
N ALA A 235 -16.42 -24.67 -4.03
CA ALA A 235 -17.22 -25.89 -4.07
C ALA A 235 -16.64 -26.91 -3.08
N SER A 236 -17.51 -27.76 -2.52
CA SER A 236 -17.11 -28.87 -1.65
C SER A 236 -17.36 -30.20 -2.34
N GLY A 237 -16.46 -31.19 -2.14
CA GLY A 237 -16.61 -32.55 -2.68
C GLY A 237 -15.28 -33.28 -2.86
N HIS A 238 -15.26 -34.59 -2.58
CA HIS A 238 -14.04 -35.43 -2.60
C HIS A 238 -13.44 -35.69 -4.00
N THR A 239 -14.17 -35.37 -5.07
CA THR A 239 -13.76 -35.57 -6.47
C THR A 239 -13.40 -34.27 -7.19
N VAL A 240 -13.43 -33.14 -6.48
CA VAL A 240 -13.20 -31.82 -7.07
C VAL A 240 -11.71 -31.61 -7.24
N ASP A 241 -11.28 -31.27 -8.46
CA ASP A 241 -9.96 -30.69 -8.68
C ASP A 241 -9.87 -29.39 -7.88
N TRP A 242 -9.17 -29.45 -6.75
CA TRP A 242 -9.11 -28.34 -5.80
C TRP A 242 -8.48 -27.11 -6.43
N MET A 243 -7.59 -27.25 -7.43
CA MET A 243 -6.98 -26.11 -8.12
C MET A 243 -8.01 -25.30 -8.90
N ALA A 244 -9.01 -25.98 -9.49
CA ALA A 244 -10.10 -25.32 -10.19
C ALA A 244 -11.11 -24.68 -9.22
N ALA A 245 -11.27 -25.26 -8.03
CA ALA A 245 -12.20 -24.76 -7.01
C ALA A 245 -11.59 -23.69 -6.07
N ALA A 246 -10.27 -23.56 -6.05
CA ALA A 246 -9.56 -22.66 -5.14
C ALA A 246 -9.73 -21.18 -5.47
N GLY A 247 -9.75 -20.37 -4.41
CA GLY A 247 -9.76 -18.92 -4.47
C GLY A 247 -11.13 -18.30 -4.68
N VAL A 248 -11.12 -16.97 -4.66
CA VAL A 248 -12.30 -16.12 -4.63
C VAL A 248 -12.00 -14.78 -5.28
N ASP A 249 -13.00 -14.15 -5.89
CA ASP A 249 -12.90 -12.78 -6.34
C ASP A 249 -13.39 -11.83 -5.23
N LEU A 250 -12.48 -11.11 -4.58
CA LEU A 250 -12.84 -10.14 -3.53
C LEU A 250 -13.82 -9.06 -3.99
N LEU A 251 -13.85 -8.71 -5.29
CA LEU A 251 -14.84 -7.76 -5.80
C LEU A 251 -16.26 -8.33 -5.74
N ARG A 252 -16.41 -9.66 -5.77
CA ARG A 252 -17.70 -10.38 -5.81
C ARG A 252 -18.02 -11.12 -4.53
N GLU A 253 -17.02 -11.39 -3.70
CA GLU A 253 -17.11 -12.39 -2.61
C GLU A 253 -16.57 -11.88 -1.28
N ALA A 254 -16.20 -10.59 -1.13
CA ALA A 254 -15.71 -10.04 0.13
C ALA A 254 -16.57 -10.37 1.37
N PRO A 255 -17.92 -10.32 1.33
CA PRO A 255 -18.76 -10.79 2.44
C PRO A 255 -18.57 -12.26 2.80
N ARG A 256 -18.44 -13.16 1.80
CA ARG A 256 -18.18 -14.59 2.01
C ARG A 256 -16.79 -14.82 2.62
N VAL A 257 -15.78 -14.05 2.17
CA VAL A 257 -14.43 -14.09 2.73
C VAL A 257 -14.42 -13.62 4.18
N ALA A 258 -15.12 -12.53 4.49
CA ALA A 258 -15.26 -12.03 5.86
C ALA A 258 -15.92 -13.08 6.77
N GLN A 259 -16.96 -13.76 6.29
CA GLN A 259 -17.59 -14.87 7.00
C GLN A 259 -16.62 -16.05 7.20
N TRP A 260 -15.89 -16.45 6.16
CA TRP A 260 -14.93 -17.55 6.20
C TRP A 260 -13.81 -17.31 7.21
N LEU A 261 -13.14 -16.14 7.17
CA LEU A 261 -12.07 -15.80 8.12
C LEU A 261 -12.57 -15.74 9.56
N ARG A 262 -13.76 -15.14 9.80
CA ARG A 262 -14.37 -15.12 11.14
C ARG A 262 -14.70 -16.53 11.65
N GLY A 263 -15.03 -17.46 10.76
CA GLY A 263 -15.36 -18.84 11.09
C GLY A 263 -14.25 -19.61 11.83
N PHE A 264 -13.00 -19.18 11.72
CA PHE A 264 -11.88 -19.77 12.47
C PHE A 264 -11.85 -19.39 13.96
N GLY A 265 -12.67 -18.42 14.37
CA GLY A 265 -12.92 -18.11 15.79
C GLY A 265 -11.69 -17.62 16.56
N ARG A 266 -10.71 -17.00 15.89
CA ARG A 266 -9.47 -16.53 16.52
C ARG A 266 -8.98 -15.20 15.94
N PRO A 267 -8.18 -14.42 16.69
CA PRO A 267 -7.49 -13.26 16.17
C PRO A 267 -6.55 -13.61 15.00
N MET A 268 -6.44 -12.69 14.03
CA MET A 268 -5.53 -12.84 12.90
C MET A 268 -4.77 -11.53 12.62
N ASP A 269 -3.55 -11.66 12.13
CA ASP A 269 -2.76 -10.57 11.58
C ASP A 269 -3.06 -10.45 10.08
N LEU A 270 -3.91 -9.49 9.69
CA LEU A 270 -4.46 -9.38 8.33
C LEU A 270 -3.67 -8.40 7.46
N ALA A 271 -3.04 -8.89 6.39
CA ALA A 271 -2.41 -8.06 5.37
C ALA A 271 -3.32 -7.80 4.17
N ALA A 272 -3.53 -6.54 3.82
CA ALA A 272 -4.26 -6.11 2.62
C ALA A 272 -3.28 -5.74 1.49
N LEU A 273 -3.00 -6.71 0.61
CA LEU A 273 -1.92 -6.68 -0.39
C LEU A 273 -2.43 -6.63 -1.83
N GLY A 274 -3.74 -6.81 -2.02
CA GLY A 274 -4.38 -6.86 -3.32
C GLY A 274 -4.20 -5.57 -4.13
N TYR A 275 -4.01 -5.72 -5.44
CA TYR A 275 -3.82 -4.64 -6.39
C TYR A 275 -4.58 -4.93 -7.69
N LEU A 276 -5.25 -3.90 -8.22
CA LEU A 276 -5.82 -3.89 -9.58
C LEU A 276 -5.57 -2.53 -10.22
N ASP A 277 -5.69 -2.44 -11.54
CA ASP A 277 -5.55 -1.16 -12.24
C ASP A 277 -6.85 -0.35 -12.26
N GLY A 278 -6.71 0.98 -12.24
CA GLY A 278 -7.82 1.90 -12.47
C GLY A 278 -8.89 1.85 -11.40
N GLU A 279 -10.16 1.93 -11.81
CA GLU A 279 -11.32 2.00 -10.91
C GLU A 279 -11.48 0.76 -10.02
N ARG A 280 -11.11 -0.41 -10.55
CA ARG A 280 -11.13 -1.68 -9.80
C ARG A 280 -10.21 -1.67 -8.58
N HIS A 281 -9.17 -0.85 -8.54
CA HIS A 281 -8.31 -0.74 -7.36
C HIS A 281 -9.03 -0.12 -6.16
N VAL A 282 -9.88 0.88 -6.42
CA VAL A 282 -10.70 1.53 -5.38
C VAL A 282 -11.70 0.52 -4.83
N ARG A 283 -12.37 -0.22 -5.72
CA ARG A 283 -13.26 -1.32 -5.37
C ARG A 283 -12.52 -2.37 -4.54
N LEU A 284 -11.39 -2.89 -5.01
CA LEU A 284 -10.62 -3.91 -4.29
C LEU A 284 -10.14 -3.42 -2.92
N SER A 285 -9.70 -2.16 -2.81
CA SER A 285 -9.27 -1.59 -1.53
C SER A 285 -10.41 -1.55 -0.52
N LEU A 286 -11.62 -1.17 -0.97
CA LEU A 286 -12.80 -1.17 -0.11
C LEU A 286 -13.33 -2.59 0.16
N ALA A 287 -13.19 -3.53 -0.77
CA ALA A 287 -13.51 -4.94 -0.55
C ALA A 287 -12.61 -5.57 0.53
N MET A 288 -11.29 -5.27 0.50
CA MET A 288 -10.38 -5.66 1.57
C MET A 288 -10.72 -4.96 2.89
N ASP A 289 -11.15 -3.69 2.84
CA ASP A 289 -11.61 -2.93 4.00
C ASP A 289 -12.87 -3.53 4.65
N MET A 290 -13.81 -4.05 3.85
CA MET A 290 -14.99 -4.77 4.33
C MET A 290 -14.58 -6.02 5.14
N VAL A 291 -13.61 -6.78 4.64
CA VAL A 291 -13.06 -7.95 5.34
C VAL A 291 -12.35 -7.54 6.63
N ALA A 292 -11.49 -6.53 6.57
CA ALA A 292 -10.77 -6.00 7.72
C ALA A 292 -11.72 -5.49 8.81
N SER A 293 -12.74 -4.73 8.44
CA SER A 293 -13.76 -4.20 9.35
C SER A 293 -14.51 -5.31 10.10
N GLN A 294 -14.94 -6.35 9.37
CA GLN A 294 -15.62 -7.50 9.99
C GLN A 294 -14.69 -8.32 10.90
N LEU A 295 -13.43 -8.52 10.50
CA LEU A 295 -12.45 -9.23 11.31
C LEU A 295 -12.14 -8.49 12.61
N LEU A 296 -11.82 -7.19 12.54
CA LEU A 296 -11.51 -6.38 13.72
C LEU A 296 -12.70 -6.29 14.69
N SER A 297 -13.93 -6.19 14.15
CA SER A 297 -15.15 -6.19 14.97
C SER A 297 -15.38 -7.52 15.69
N ALA A 298 -15.22 -8.64 14.98
CA ALA A 298 -15.45 -9.97 15.54
C ALA A 298 -14.31 -10.46 16.44
N GLN A 299 -13.08 -10.00 16.20
CA GLN A 299 -11.86 -10.43 16.87
C GLN A 299 -10.98 -9.21 17.18
N PRO A 300 -11.27 -8.45 18.27
CA PRO A 300 -10.61 -7.16 18.55
C PRO A 300 -9.08 -7.22 18.72
N ALA A 301 -8.54 -8.38 19.09
CA ALA A 301 -7.09 -8.61 19.19
C ALA A 301 -6.39 -8.82 17.84
N SER A 302 -7.13 -8.81 16.72
CA SER A 302 -6.57 -8.88 15.37
C SER A 302 -5.79 -7.61 15.03
N SER A 303 -4.81 -7.75 14.15
CA SER A 303 -3.98 -6.62 13.68
C SER A 303 -4.13 -6.44 12.17
N LEU A 304 -3.75 -5.26 11.67
CA LEU A 304 -3.73 -4.98 10.23
C LEU A 304 -2.31 -4.75 9.73
N ALA A 305 -2.07 -5.12 8.47
CA ALA A 305 -0.83 -4.85 7.76
C ALA A 305 -1.10 -4.30 6.35
N TYR A 306 -0.30 -3.31 5.96
CA TYR A 306 -0.40 -2.66 4.66
C TYR A 306 0.99 -2.32 4.13
N LEU A 307 1.15 -2.43 2.81
CA LEU A 307 2.28 -1.88 2.09
C LEU A 307 1.88 -0.52 1.49
N ALA A 308 2.29 0.54 2.15
CA ALA A 308 2.08 1.89 1.65
C ALA A 308 2.94 2.10 0.39
N THR A 309 2.35 2.73 -0.63
CA THR A 309 3.07 3.03 -1.87
C THR A 309 4.12 4.11 -1.63
N PRO A 310 5.30 4.06 -2.26
CA PRO A 310 6.24 5.17 -2.16
C PRO A 310 5.76 6.42 -2.94
N THR A 311 4.77 6.26 -3.83
CA THR A 311 4.29 7.30 -4.75
C THR A 311 2.93 7.88 -4.33
N ASP A 312 2.88 8.47 -3.12
CA ASP A 312 1.74 9.25 -2.61
C ASP A 312 2.24 10.61 -2.09
N VAL A 313 1.33 11.45 -1.59
CA VAL A 313 1.67 12.60 -0.77
C VAL A 313 1.82 12.14 0.68
N TYR A 314 2.99 12.42 1.25
CA TYR A 314 3.31 12.11 2.64
C TYR A 314 3.67 13.35 3.43
N ALA A 315 3.21 13.38 4.68
CA ALA A 315 3.92 14.10 5.70
C ALA A 315 5.23 13.35 5.98
N VAL A 316 6.34 14.07 6.04
CA VAL A 316 7.67 13.47 6.26
C VAL A 316 8.34 14.09 7.50
N PRO A 317 9.25 13.36 8.17
CA PRO A 317 10.01 13.91 9.29
C PRO A 317 10.75 15.19 8.91
N GLU A 318 10.96 16.06 9.89
CA GLU A 318 11.73 17.30 9.71
C GLU A 318 13.12 17.04 9.12
N GLU A 319 13.80 15.98 9.57
CA GLU A 319 15.12 15.60 9.07
C GLU A 319 15.09 15.29 7.56
N ALA A 320 14.11 14.51 7.10
CA ALA A 320 13.94 14.18 5.68
C ALA A 320 13.62 15.42 4.84
N ALA A 321 12.78 16.31 5.38
CA ALA A 321 12.42 17.58 4.75
C ALA A 321 13.64 18.50 4.59
N LEU A 322 14.45 18.65 5.63
CA LEU A 322 15.69 19.43 5.61
C LEU A 322 16.71 18.83 4.66
N ALA A 323 16.83 17.50 4.60
CA ALA A 323 17.68 16.81 3.63
C ALA A 323 17.25 17.10 2.19
N ALA A 324 15.95 17.06 1.88
CA ALA A 324 15.43 17.42 0.56
C ALA A 324 15.68 18.89 0.20
N GLN A 325 15.50 19.80 1.16
CA GLN A 325 15.79 21.23 0.99
C GLN A 325 17.29 21.47 0.76
N ALA A 326 18.17 20.80 1.50
CA ALA A 326 19.61 20.87 1.32
C ALA A 326 20.03 20.32 -0.04
N ALA A 327 19.51 19.15 -0.44
CA ALA A 327 19.75 18.57 -1.76
C ALA A 327 19.34 19.54 -2.87
N TYR A 328 18.19 20.22 -2.73
CA TYR A 328 17.76 21.27 -3.65
C TYR A 328 18.64 22.54 -3.55
N GLY A 329 19.13 22.92 -2.38
CA GLY A 329 20.03 24.06 -2.18
C GLY A 329 21.43 23.84 -2.76
N GLN A 330 21.89 22.58 -2.85
CA GLN A 330 23.26 22.20 -3.23
C GLN A 330 23.38 21.69 -4.68
N ARG A 331 22.31 21.72 -5.47
CA ARG A 331 22.34 21.25 -6.86
C ARG A 331 23.46 21.93 -7.68
N PRO A 332 24.20 21.18 -8.52
CA PRO A 332 25.34 21.70 -9.28
C PRO A 332 25.01 22.94 -10.11
N LEU A 333 25.91 23.92 -10.17
CA LEU A 333 25.72 25.17 -10.92
C LEU A 333 25.43 24.92 -12.42
N LEU A 334 26.09 23.94 -13.04
CA LEU A 334 25.85 23.53 -14.42
C LEU A 334 24.40 23.02 -14.62
N SER A 335 23.88 22.26 -13.65
CA SER A 335 22.49 21.79 -13.69
C SER A 335 21.50 22.97 -13.55
N ARG A 336 21.81 23.98 -12.73
CA ARG A 336 21.01 25.21 -12.62
C ARG A 336 21.01 25.99 -13.94
N GLY A 337 22.17 26.14 -14.55
CA GLY A 337 22.35 26.84 -15.82
C GLY A 337 21.57 26.21 -16.98
N LEU A 338 21.58 24.88 -17.10
CA LEU A 338 20.81 24.15 -18.12
C LEU A 338 19.31 24.13 -17.84
N GLN A 339 18.89 24.24 -16.56
CA GLN A 339 17.48 24.26 -16.16
C GLN A 339 16.80 25.62 -16.38
N SER A 340 17.54 26.72 -16.28
CA SER A 340 17.03 28.08 -16.50
C SER A 340 16.33 28.28 -17.86
N PRO A 341 16.92 27.93 -19.02
CA PRO A 341 16.25 28.08 -20.31
C PRO A 341 15.05 27.14 -20.46
N LEU A 342 15.08 25.94 -19.86
CA LEU A 342 13.95 25.01 -19.83
C LEU A 342 12.78 25.51 -18.99
N ARG A 343 13.04 26.17 -17.85
CA ARG A 343 12.03 26.84 -17.02
C ARG A 343 11.42 28.06 -17.71
N LEU A 344 12.22 28.79 -18.48
CA LEU A 344 11.74 29.90 -19.31
C LEU A 344 10.83 29.42 -20.45
N ALA A 345 11.20 28.32 -21.13
CA ALA A 345 10.44 27.80 -22.27
C ALA A 345 9.20 26.97 -21.89
N ALA A 346 9.25 26.20 -20.79
CA ALA A 346 8.16 25.31 -20.36
C ALA A 346 7.39 25.81 -19.12
N GLY A 347 7.72 27.02 -18.65
CA GLY A 347 7.19 27.62 -17.42
C GLY A 347 7.72 26.99 -16.13
N GLU A 348 7.12 27.38 -14.99
CA GLU A 348 7.31 26.75 -13.68
C GLU A 348 6.69 25.34 -13.64
N ARG A 349 7.08 24.43 -14.54
CA ARG A 349 6.53 23.07 -14.62
C ARG A 349 7.53 21.99 -14.24
N PHE A 350 8.83 22.29 -14.33
CA PHE A 350 9.92 21.33 -14.15
C PHE A 350 10.85 21.70 -13.01
N PHE A 351 11.47 20.68 -12.41
CA PHE A 351 12.51 20.82 -11.38
C PHE A 351 12.05 21.60 -10.14
N HIS A 352 10.81 21.39 -9.69
CA HIS A 352 10.35 21.99 -8.43
C HIS A 352 11.02 21.35 -7.23
N ALA A 353 11.23 22.13 -6.17
CA ALA A 353 11.66 21.59 -4.89
C ALA A 353 10.69 20.50 -4.43
N ASN A 354 11.24 19.39 -3.93
CA ASN A 354 10.44 18.31 -3.37
C ASN A 354 9.66 18.78 -2.13
N VAL A 355 10.38 19.42 -1.21
CA VAL A 355 9.82 20.03 0.00
C VAL A 355 10.13 21.53 -0.02
N GLY A 356 9.08 22.34 -0.14
CA GLY A 356 9.21 23.80 -0.22
C GLY A 356 9.36 24.48 1.14
N GLN A 357 8.73 23.96 2.17
CA GLN A 357 8.72 24.53 3.51
C GLN A 357 8.48 23.46 4.57
N LEU A 358 8.86 23.79 5.81
CA LEU A 358 8.43 23.07 7.00
C LEU A 358 7.11 23.66 7.50
N LEU A 359 6.18 22.79 7.85
CA LEU A 359 4.87 23.14 8.41
C LEU A 359 4.86 22.84 9.90
N ALA A 360 4.22 23.73 10.66
CA ALA A 360 4.05 23.54 12.11
C ALA A 360 3.12 22.35 12.39
N GLY A 361 3.52 21.54 13.35
CA GLY A 361 2.73 20.44 13.89
C GLY A 361 2.50 20.58 15.40
N PRO A 362 1.85 19.59 16.02
CA PRO A 362 1.60 19.56 17.46
C PRO A 362 2.91 19.55 18.25
N GLN A 363 2.85 20.06 19.49
CA GLN A 363 3.94 19.99 20.48
C GLN A 363 5.26 20.59 19.98
N GLY A 364 5.20 21.63 19.13
CA GLY A 364 6.38 22.31 18.59
C GLY A 364 7.14 21.52 17.51
N ARG A 365 6.64 20.33 17.12
CA ARG A 365 7.23 19.57 16.00
C ARG A 365 6.99 20.28 14.67
N ARG A 366 7.86 20.02 13.71
CA ARG A 366 7.70 20.48 12.32
C ARG A 366 7.73 19.27 11.39
N TYR A 367 7.03 19.40 10.26
CA TYR A 367 6.96 18.35 9.26
C TYR A 367 7.15 18.94 7.86
N GLY A 368 7.74 18.15 6.96
CA GLY A 368 7.67 18.45 5.52
C GLY A 368 6.46 17.78 4.88
N VAL A 369 6.17 18.18 3.64
CA VAL A 369 5.26 17.45 2.77
C VAL A 369 5.98 17.10 1.48
N ALA A 370 6.22 15.80 1.28
CA ALA A 370 6.78 15.25 0.07
C ALA A 370 5.63 14.77 -0.83
N ASP A 371 5.48 15.41 -1.99
CA ASP A 371 4.49 14.99 -2.98
C ASP A 371 5.16 14.10 -4.04
N SER A 372 5.05 12.79 -3.81
CA SER A 372 5.62 11.75 -4.66
C SER A 372 4.59 11.16 -5.63
N LEU A 373 3.45 11.80 -5.85
CA LEU A 373 2.44 11.32 -6.79
C LEU A 373 2.98 11.28 -8.23
N ILE A 374 2.70 10.17 -8.91
CA ILE A 374 2.98 9.94 -10.32
C ILE A 374 1.67 10.01 -11.09
N LEU A 375 1.54 10.97 -12.01
CA LEU A 375 0.28 11.28 -12.67
C LEU A 375 -0.25 10.10 -13.50
N GLU A 376 0.66 9.31 -14.07
CA GLU A 376 0.41 8.13 -14.88
C GLU A 376 -0.31 7.02 -14.12
N GLN A 377 -0.18 6.97 -12.78
CA GLN A 377 -0.95 6.03 -11.94
C GLN A 377 -2.42 6.45 -11.79
N GLY A 378 -2.70 7.75 -11.88
CA GLY A 378 -4.03 8.33 -11.91
C GLY A 378 -4.74 8.43 -10.54
N PRO A 379 -5.89 9.13 -10.52
CA PRO A 379 -6.60 9.44 -9.27
C PRO A 379 -7.16 8.22 -8.53
N ASN A 380 -7.55 7.17 -9.26
CA ASN A 380 -8.10 5.96 -8.64
C ASN A 380 -7.03 5.18 -7.86
N TYR A 381 -5.79 5.16 -8.34
CA TYR A 381 -4.66 4.59 -7.60
C TYR A 381 -4.39 5.38 -6.32
N ALA A 382 -4.32 6.72 -6.42
CA ALA A 382 -4.11 7.59 -5.26
C ALA A 382 -5.22 7.39 -4.22
N LEU A 383 -6.49 7.34 -4.64
CA LEU A 383 -7.62 7.11 -3.74
C LEU A 383 -7.56 5.73 -3.08
N ALA A 384 -7.29 4.67 -3.85
CA ALA A 384 -7.17 3.31 -3.33
C ALA A 384 -6.11 3.21 -2.22
N LYS A 385 -4.93 3.79 -2.46
CA LYS A 385 -3.84 3.84 -1.47
C LYS A 385 -4.16 4.73 -0.27
N ARG A 386 -4.89 5.82 -0.48
CA ARG A 386 -5.36 6.69 0.61
C ARG A 386 -6.39 6.00 1.50
N LEU A 387 -7.29 5.19 0.94
CA LEU A 387 -8.24 4.38 1.73
C LEU A 387 -7.50 3.41 2.66
N GLN A 388 -6.44 2.74 2.17
CA GLN A 388 -5.60 1.86 2.98
C GLN A 388 -4.96 2.62 4.16
N GLN A 389 -4.38 3.79 3.89
CA GLN A 389 -3.80 4.63 4.95
C GLN A 389 -4.86 5.11 5.95
N TRP A 390 -6.02 5.56 5.49
CA TRP A 390 -7.07 6.01 6.38
C TRP A 390 -7.56 4.88 7.30
N ARG A 391 -7.74 3.66 6.77
CA ARG A 391 -8.12 2.50 7.60
C ARG A 391 -7.06 2.21 8.65
N ALA A 392 -5.79 2.23 8.26
CA ALA A 392 -4.69 2.02 9.18
C ALA A 392 -4.69 3.04 10.34
N LEU A 393 -4.82 4.34 10.03
CA LEU A 393 -4.88 5.41 11.03
C LEU A 393 -6.10 5.25 11.96
N TRP A 394 -7.27 4.95 11.38
CA TRP A 394 -8.51 4.78 12.13
C TRP A 394 -8.48 3.53 13.03
N ALA A 395 -8.03 2.38 12.52
CA ALA A 395 -7.94 1.16 13.30
C ALA A 395 -6.97 1.33 14.48
N ARG A 396 -5.82 1.97 14.24
CA ARG A 396 -4.86 2.24 15.31
C ARG A 396 -5.43 3.19 16.37
N SER A 397 -6.17 4.22 15.98
CA SER A 397 -6.81 5.12 16.95
C SER A 397 -7.89 4.43 17.79
N HIS A 398 -8.33 3.22 17.41
CA HIS A 398 -9.27 2.39 18.15
C HIS A 398 -8.59 1.25 18.93
N GLY A 399 -7.26 1.31 19.10
CA GLY A 399 -6.54 0.36 19.93
C GLY A 399 -6.12 -0.93 19.21
N HIS A 400 -6.19 -0.98 17.88
CA HIS A 400 -5.65 -2.10 17.12
C HIS A 400 -4.17 -1.90 16.77
N ARG A 401 -3.40 -2.99 16.74
CA ARG A 401 -2.05 -2.99 16.16
C ARG A 401 -2.12 -2.85 14.65
N VAL A 402 -1.28 -1.98 14.09
CA VAL A 402 -1.27 -1.71 12.65
C VAL A 402 0.16 -1.57 12.15
N SER A 403 0.60 -2.48 11.26
CA SER A 403 1.85 -2.34 10.51
C SER A 403 1.56 -1.63 9.19
N LEU A 404 2.13 -0.44 8.99
CA LEU A 404 1.96 0.35 7.77
C LEU A 404 3.32 0.90 7.37
N ASN A 405 4.07 0.15 6.58
CA ASN A 405 5.39 0.56 6.13
C ASN A 405 5.33 1.04 4.68
N VAL A 406 6.03 2.14 4.39
CA VAL A 406 6.25 2.60 3.01
C VAL A 406 7.22 1.65 2.34
N ALA A 407 6.73 0.92 1.36
CA ALA A 407 7.55 0.03 0.54
C ALA A 407 8.28 0.82 -0.55
N PRO A 408 9.48 0.40 -0.96
CA PRO A 408 10.23 1.10 -2.00
C PRO A 408 9.62 0.92 -3.37
N SER A 409 10.01 1.80 -4.31
CA SER A 409 9.65 1.65 -5.71
C SER A 409 10.23 0.33 -6.21
N THR A 410 9.39 -0.54 -6.77
CA THR A 410 9.75 -1.92 -7.07
C THR A 410 9.46 -2.25 -8.53
N THR A 411 10.38 -2.94 -9.21
CA THR A 411 10.22 -3.40 -10.61
C THR A 411 9.29 -4.61 -10.73
N THR A 412 8.05 -4.48 -10.24
CA THR A 412 7.03 -5.54 -10.38
C THR A 412 6.50 -5.63 -11.81
N GLY A 413 5.97 -6.81 -12.18
CA GLY A 413 5.31 -7.02 -13.47
C GLY A 413 4.19 -6.00 -13.75
N SER A 414 3.47 -5.59 -12.70
CA SER A 414 2.40 -4.59 -12.77
C SER A 414 2.89 -3.16 -13.08
N VAL A 415 4.15 -2.83 -12.79
CA VAL A 415 4.72 -1.51 -13.06
C VAL A 415 5.43 -1.49 -14.41
N VAL A 416 6.26 -2.49 -14.68
CA VAL A 416 7.09 -2.55 -15.90
C VAL A 416 6.27 -2.72 -17.19
N LYS A 417 5.01 -3.17 -17.09
CA LYS A 417 4.08 -3.23 -18.22
C LYS A 417 3.75 -1.84 -18.80
N ASN A 418 3.95 -0.75 -18.04
CA ASN A 418 3.79 0.61 -18.54
C ASN A 418 5.17 1.14 -19.01
N PRO A 419 5.38 1.36 -20.32
CA PRO A 419 6.68 1.77 -20.86
C PRO A 419 7.23 3.07 -20.26
N ALA A 420 6.36 4.02 -19.93
CA ALA A 420 6.79 5.30 -19.35
C ALA A 420 7.32 5.12 -17.92
N LEU A 421 6.67 4.25 -17.12
CA LEU A 421 7.13 3.93 -15.77
C LEU A 421 8.40 3.10 -15.80
N ALA A 422 8.49 2.13 -16.71
CA ALA A 422 9.70 1.32 -16.90
C ALA A 422 10.92 2.20 -17.24
N ALA A 423 10.80 3.09 -18.23
CA ALA A 423 11.85 4.02 -18.59
C ALA A 423 12.19 4.98 -17.45
N GLY A 424 11.18 5.49 -16.74
CA GLY A 424 11.38 6.33 -15.55
C GLY A 424 12.18 5.62 -14.45
N PHE A 425 11.90 4.35 -14.22
CA PHE A 425 12.60 3.53 -13.23
C PHE A 425 14.06 3.26 -13.66
N ALA A 426 14.30 3.00 -14.94
CA ALA A 426 15.65 2.84 -15.49
C ALA A 426 16.53 4.10 -15.35
N GLY A 427 15.91 5.29 -15.37
CA GLY A 427 16.60 6.57 -15.16
C GLY A 427 16.60 7.09 -13.71
N ALA A 428 15.90 6.42 -12.78
CA ALA A 428 15.63 6.92 -11.44
C ALA A 428 16.91 7.19 -10.62
N SER A 429 17.95 6.37 -10.81
CA SER A 429 19.24 6.51 -10.13
C SER A 429 19.94 7.85 -10.42
N ALA A 430 19.68 8.47 -11.59
CA ALA A 430 20.21 9.79 -11.92
C ALA A 430 19.66 10.91 -11.02
N PHE A 431 18.57 10.64 -10.29
CA PHE A 431 17.91 11.55 -9.36
C PHE A 431 18.03 11.07 -7.90
N GLY A 432 18.95 10.13 -7.62
CA GLY A 432 19.17 9.58 -6.29
C GLY A 432 18.02 8.69 -5.80
N ILE A 433 17.22 8.14 -6.72
CA ILE A 433 16.11 7.25 -6.39
C ILE A 433 16.54 5.80 -6.63
N GLU A 434 16.47 5.00 -5.58
CA GLU A 434 16.75 3.57 -5.61
C GLU A 434 15.47 2.80 -5.92
N VAL A 435 15.51 1.99 -6.98
CA VAL A 435 14.42 1.09 -7.37
C VAL A 435 14.83 -0.33 -7.05
N PHE A 436 14.00 -1.02 -6.27
CA PHE A 436 14.29 -2.33 -5.71
C PHE A 436 13.73 -3.46 -6.59
N GLN A 437 14.38 -4.62 -6.53
CA GLN A 437 13.80 -5.84 -7.10
C GLN A 437 12.70 -6.38 -6.17
N PRO A 438 11.68 -7.07 -6.71
CA PRO A 438 10.59 -7.65 -5.91
C PRO A 438 11.08 -8.48 -4.72
N GLU A 439 12.13 -9.28 -4.89
CA GLU A 439 12.69 -10.12 -3.83
C GLU A 439 13.32 -9.32 -2.70
N THR A 440 13.95 -8.18 -3.02
CA THR A 440 14.50 -7.26 -2.01
C THR A 440 13.36 -6.62 -1.22
N THR A 441 12.34 -6.10 -1.91
CA THR A 441 11.15 -5.49 -1.28
C THR A 441 10.42 -6.50 -0.40
N ASN A 442 10.18 -7.70 -0.92
CA ASN A 442 9.56 -8.80 -0.21
C ASN A 442 10.31 -9.14 1.09
N ALA A 443 11.64 -9.25 1.04
CA ALA A 443 12.47 -9.55 2.21
C ALA A 443 12.45 -8.44 3.27
N LEU A 444 12.50 -7.17 2.85
CA LEU A 444 12.45 -6.04 3.77
C LEU A 444 11.08 -5.89 4.42
N MET A 445 10.01 -5.91 3.61
CA MET A 445 8.64 -5.69 4.10
C MET A 445 8.14 -6.86 4.97
N ALA A 446 8.52 -8.10 4.66
CA ALA A 446 8.23 -9.23 5.53
C ALA A 446 8.90 -9.09 6.91
N ALA A 447 10.16 -8.66 6.94
CA ALA A 447 10.89 -8.46 8.19
C ALA A 447 10.37 -7.27 9.01
N LEU A 448 9.96 -6.17 8.37
CA LEU A 448 9.31 -5.06 9.06
C LEU A 448 7.96 -5.46 9.66
N TRP A 449 7.18 -6.29 8.97
CA TRP A 449 5.94 -6.80 9.54
C TRP A 449 6.20 -7.71 10.75
N VAL A 450 7.18 -8.62 10.66
CA VAL A 450 7.59 -9.44 11.82
C VAL A 450 8.05 -8.57 12.98
N HIS A 451 8.88 -7.55 12.71
CA HIS A 451 9.29 -6.57 13.70
C HIS A 451 8.07 -5.95 14.39
N ASP A 452 7.13 -5.42 13.61
CA ASP A 452 5.95 -4.73 14.11
C ASP A 452 5.01 -5.65 14.90
N LEU A 453 5.02 -6.96 14.67
CA LEU A 453 4.26 -7.96 15.44
C LEU A 453 4.96 -8.36 16.75
N ARG A 454 6.29 -8.26 16.81
CA ARG A 454 7.13 -8.77 17.90
C ARG A 454 7.59 -7.70 18.89
N THR A 455 7.47 -6.43 18.54
CA THR A 455 7.90 -5.30 19.36
C THR A 455 6.71 -4.56 19.99
N ASP A 456 6.90 -4.11 21.23
CA ASP A 456 6.01 -3.19 21.95
C ASP A 456 6.49 -1.73 21.86
N ARG A 457 7.56 -1.46 21.09
CA ARG A 457 8.23 -0.14 21.03
C ARG A 457 8.03 0.60 19.72
N ALA A 458 7.32 0.02 18.77
CA ALA A 458 7.10 0.63 17.46
C ALA A 458 5.77 1.37 17.42
N PRO A 459 5.62 2.38 16.55
CA PRO A 459 4.35 3.03 16.28
C PRO A 459 3.23 2.05 15.89
N SER A 460 3.54 0.85 15.41
CA SER A 460 2.53 -0.17 15.13
C SER A 460 1.73 -0.60 16.36
N ASP A 461 2.33 -0.54 17.55
CA ASP A 461 1.65 -0.77 18.81
C ASP A 461 0.79 0.45 19.19
N PRO A 462 -0.53 0.30 19.37
CA PRO A 462 -1.42 1.41 19.70
C PRO A 462 -1.12 2.04 21.08
N GLN A 463 -0.45 1.32 21.98
CA GLN A 463 -0.06 1.84 23.31
C GLN A 463 1.05 2.89 23.23
N ILE A 464 1.83 2.90 22.14
CA ILE A 464 2.83 3.94 21.91
C ILE A 464 2.13 5.24 21.52
N ALA A 465 2.29 6.27 22.36
CA ALA A 465 1.78 7.60 22.07
C ALA A 465 2.54 8.23 20.90
N LEU A 466 1.80 8.67 19.88
CA LEU A 466 2.37 9.41 18.74
C LEU A 466 2.09 10.90 18.93
N ALA A 467 3.04 11.75 18.56
CA ALA A 467 2.77 13.18 18.57
C ALA A 467 1.80 13.56 17.44
N HIS A 468 1.87 12.83 16.32
CA HIS A 468 0.96 12.97 15.19
C HIS A 468 0.61 11.60 14.56
N PRO A 469 -0.64 11.34 14.15
CA PRO A 469 -1.05 10.05 13.55
C PRO A 469 -0.20 9.61 12.35
N TYR A 470 0.24 10.56 11.52
CA TYR A 470 1.10 10.30 10.36
C TYR A 470 2.48 9.73 10.73
N GLU A 471 2.92 9.80 11.99
CA GLU A 471 4.16 9.14 12.44
C GLU A 471 4.09 7.62 12.27
N LEU A 472 2.88 7.03 12.28
CA LEU A 472 2.67 5.63 11.91
C LEU A 472 3.22 5.31 10.51
N ILE A 473 3.12 6.27 9.58
CA ILE A 473 3.52 6.13 8.18
C ILE A 473 4.99 6.49 7.99
N MET A 474 5.47 7.49 8.73
CA MET A 474 6.85 7.99 8.65
C MET A 474 7.85 6.98 9.20
N ASP A 475 7.48 6.29 10.28
CA ASP A 475 8.37 5.33 10.92
C ASP A 475 8.60 4.12 10.02
N GLN A 476 9.84 3.63 10.00
CA GLN A 476 10.25 2.48 9.21
C GLN A 476 10.03 2.61 7.69
N ALA A 477 9.93 3.85 7.18
CA ALA A 477 9.73 4.09 5.77
C ALA A 477 10.95 3.69 4.91
N CYS A 478 10.72 2.86 3.89
CA CYS A 478 11.67 2.51 2.85
C CYS A 478 11.26 3.19 1.54
N HIS A 479 11.37 4.51 1.46
CA HIS A 479 10.80 5.31 0.36
C HIS A 479 11.71 5.40 -0.88
N GLY A 480 12.81 4.66 -0.95
CA GLY A 480 13.70 4.60 -2.12
C GLY A 480 14.36 5.94 -2.47
N GLY A 481 14.51 6.87 -1.53
CA GLY A 481 15.05 8.21 -1.79
C GLY A 481 14.01 9.30 -2.11
N LEU A 482 12.74 8.94 -2.37
CA LEU A 482 11.74 9.90 -2.85
C LEU A 482 11.48 11.06 -1.88
N TRP A 483 11.53 10.83 -0.57
CA TRP A 483 11.29 11.88 0.43
C TRP A 483 12.47 12.84 0.59
N ARG A 484 13.69 12.35 0.39
CA ARG A 484 14.94 13.10 0.60
C ARG A 484 15.51 13.68 -0.69
N SER A 485 14.93 13.37 -1.85
CA SER A 485 15.35 13.90 -3.14
C SER A 485 15.15 15.42 -3.25
N ALA A 486 16.02 16.07 -4.02
CA ALA A 486 15.94 17.51 -4.28
C ALA A 486 14.63 17.90 -5.00
N TYR A 487 14.16 17.04 -5.90
CA TYR A 487 13.11 17.39 -6.83
C TYR A 487 11.82 16.63 -6.54
N ARG A 488 10.69 17.33 -6.73
CA ARG A 488 9.39 16.66 -6.77
C ARG A 488 9.38 15.65 -7.93
N PRO A 489 9.06 14.37 -7.72
CA PRO A 489 9.21 13.31 -8.72
C PRO A 489 8.59 13.66 -10.08
N ARG A 490 7.33 14.10 -10.12
CA ARG A 490 6.66 14.46 -11.39
C ARG A 490 7.27 15.62 -12.16
N SER A 491 8.10 16.45 -11.51
CA SER A 491 8.80 17.55 -12.16
C SER A 491 10.16 17.15 -12.76
N ALA A 492 10.63 15.94 -12.42
CA ALA A 492 11.89 15.36 -12.88
C ALA A 492 11.68 14.09 -13.74
N LEU A 493 10.55 13.39 -13.56
CA LEU A 493 10.25 12.10 -14.19
C LEU A 493 10.41 12.09 -15.72
N PRO A 494 9.97 13.10 -16.49
CA PRO A 494 10.19 13.09 -17.95
C PRO A 494 11.67 13.03 -18.34
N PHE A 495 12.54 13.65 -17.54
CA PHE A 495 13.99 13.64 -17.76
C PHE A 495 14.60 12.30 -17.33
N ALA A 496 14.11 11.72 -16.22
CA ALA A 496 14.49 10.35 -15.84
C ALA A 496 14.12 9.35 -16.93
N ALA A 497 12.90 9.42 -17.48
CA ALA A 497 12.46 8.55 -18.55
C ALA A 497 13.29 8.72 -19.84
N ALA A 498 13.62 9.97 -20.21
CA ALA A 498 14.48 10.24 -21.36
C ALA A 498 15.90 9.64 -21.16
N LEU A 499 16.49 9.82 -19.99
CA LEU A 499 17.80 9.23 -19.65
C LEU A 499 17.75 7.69 -19.64
N GLY A 500 16.70 7.11 -19.08
CA GLY A 500 16.48 5.66 -19.06
C GLY A 500 16.41 5.08 -20.47
N TRP A 501 15.66 5.73 -21.36
CA TRP A 501 15.54 5.31 -22.75
C TRP A 501 16.85 5.38 -23.53
N VAL A 502 17.66 6.41 -23.29
CA VAL A 502 19.02 6.52 -23.88
C VAL A 502 19.91 5.38 -23.38
N ARG A 503 19.89 5.09 -22.07
CA ARG A 503 20.68 3.99 -21.48
C ARG A 503 20.29 2.63 -22.05
N GLU A 504 18.99 2.35 -22.23
CA GLU A 504 18.52 1.10 -22.83
C GLU A 504 18.94 0.93 -24.30
N ARG A 505 19.11 2.03 -25.04
CA ARG A 505 19.52 2.01 -26.45
C ARG A 505 21.02 1.97 -26.67
N VAL A 506 21.81 2.50 -25.75
CA VAL A 506 23.28 2.55 -25.83
C VAL A 506 23.92 1.36 -25.10
N GLY A 507 23.20 0.73 -24.16
CA GLY A 507 23.61 -0.49 -23.47
C GLY A 507 23.20 -1.80 -24.16
N ARG A 508 22.60 -1.73 -25.36
CA ARG A 508 22.46 -2.82 -26.33
C ARG A 508 23.42 -2.56 -27.47
#